data_AF-A0A3E1RCQ3-F1
#
_entry.id   AF-A0A3E1RCQ3-F1
#
_cell.length_a   1.000
_cell.length_b   1.000
_cell.length_c   1.000
_cell.angle_alpha   90.00
_cell.angle_beta   90.00
_cell.angle_gamma   90.00
#
_symmetry.space_group_name_H-M   'P 1'
#
loop_
_entity.id
_entity.type
_entity.pdbx_description
1 polymer ?
#
loop_
_entity_poly.entity_id
_entity_poly.type
_entity_poly.pdbx_seq_one_letter_code
_entity_poly.pdbx_strand_id
1 'polypeptide(L)'
;MHATRLQGERLDAWVAKAAGLQRQTLVPQPGERYDADGPSWHPDTFHPSVDWTHAARFLMDDWYNLEDCIANWFGPDWSLVPAFKAEPLAWFMRAFVATHFGEVLEDSAPAL
;
A
#
# COMPACT_ATOMS: atom_id res chain seq x y z
N MET A 1 -15.59 -2.62 2.56
CA MET A 1 -14.94 -2.88 1.26
C MET A 1 -13.90 -4.00 1.40
N HIS A 2 -13.65 -4.80 0.35
CA HIS A 2 -12.59 -5.81 0.39
C HIS A 2 -11.21 -5.21 0.07
N ALA A 3 -10.15 -5.61 0.78
CA ALA A 3 -8.79 -5.09 0.60
C ALA A 3 -8.29 -5.27 -0.85
N THR A 4 -8.61 -6.40 -1.48
CA THR A 4 -8.27 -6.67 -2.90
C THR A 4 -8.90 -5.70 -3.89
N ARG A 5 -9.89 -4.89 -3.48
CA ARG A 5 -10.56 -3.87 -4.31
C ARG A 5 -10.02 -2.45 -4.09
N LEU A 6 -9.04 -2.25 -3.21
CA LEU A 6 -8.40 -0.95 -2.99
C LEU A 6 -7.61 -0.51 -4.23
N GLN A 7 -7.71 0.77 -4.59
CA GLN A 7 -7.04 1.36 -5.76
C GLN A 7 -6.67 2.82 -5.51
N GLY A 8 -5.63 3.27 -6.22
CA GLY A 8 -5.15 4.67 -6.25
C GLY A 8 -4.91 5.26 -4.87
N GLU A 9 -5.20 6.56 -4.73
CA GLU A 9 -5.00 7.32 -3.48
C GLU A 9 -5.67 6.68 -2.26
N ARG A 10 -6.78 5.96 -2.46
CA ARG A 10 -7.46 5.26 -1.36
C ARG A 10 -6.64 4.08 -0.86
N LEU A 11 -5.97 3.33 -1.75
CA LEU A 11 -5.02 2.30 -1.36
C LEU A 11 -3.84 2.93 -0.62
N ASP A 12 -3.27 4.00 -1.15
CA ASP A 12 -2.12 4.68 -0.56
C ASP A 12 -2.42 5.24 0.84
N ALA A 13 -3.63 5.77 1.06
CA ALA A 13 -4.08 6.20 2.38
C ALA A 13 -4.19 5.03 3.39
N TRP A 14 -4.68 3.86 2.95
CA TRP A 14 -4.72 2.68 3.82
C TRP A 14 -3.31 2.15 4.12
N VAL A 15 -2.38 2.22 3.16
CA VAL A 15 -0.97 1.90 3.39
C VAL A 15 -0.38 2.85 4.41
N ALA A 16 -0.62 4.17 4.28
CA ALA A 16 -0.16 5.16 5.25
C ALA A 16 -0.68 4.88 6.66
N LYS A 17 -1.96 4.47 6.78
CA LYS A 17 -2.54 4.05 8.08
C LYS A 17 -1.87 2.80 8.64
N ALA A 18 -1.67 1.77 7.81
CA ALA A 18 -1.00 0.53 8.21
C ALA A 18 0.43 0.79 8.68
N ALA A 19 1.14 1.68 7.98
CA ALA A 19 2.50 2.11 8.31
C ALA A 19 2.57 3.10 9.50
N GLY A 20 1.44 3.51 10.08
CA GLY A 20 1.40 4.45 11.19
C GLY A 20 1.87 5.86 10.84
N LEU A 21 1.81 6.25 9.56
CA LEU A 21 2.23 7.57 9.10
C LEU A 21 1.19 8.64 9.46
N GLN A 22 1.67 9.80 9.86
CA GLN A 22 0.84 10.96 10.17
C GLN A 22 0.57 11.78 8.92
N ARG A 23 -0.69 12.18 8.68
CA ARG A 23 -1.02 13.00 7.52
C ARG A 23 -0.48 14.41 7.68
N GLN A 24 0.30 14.86 6.70
CA GLN A 24 0.72 16.27 6.60
C GLN A 24 -0.47 17.14 6.22
N THR A 25 -0.60 18.29 6.88
CA THR A 25 -1.63 19.30 6.59
C THR A 25 -1.14 20.38 5.63
N LEU A 26 0.18 20.56 5.54
CA LEU A 26 0.80 21.49 4.61
C LEU A 26 0.89 20.85 3.23
N VAL A 27 0.50 21.61 2.21
CA VAL A 27 0.63 21.19 0.81
C VAL A 27 2.12 21.17 0.44
N PRO A 28 2.64 20.05 -0.08
CA PRO A 28 4.03 19.96 -0.52
C PRO A 28 4.34 20.97 -1.62
N GLN A 29 5.58 21.45 -1.66
CA GLN A 29 6.04 22.33 -2.73
C GLN A 29 6.15 21.56 -4.06
N PRO A 30 6.03 22.25 -5.21
CA PRO A 30 6.25 21.60 -6.50
C PRO A 30 7.62 20.91 -6.57
N GLY A 31 7.62 19.60 -6.83
CA GLY A 31 8.84 18.79 -6.92
C GLY A 31 9.38 18.27 -5.59
N GLU A 32 8.72 18.58 -4.47
CA GLU A 32 8.99 17.96 -3.18
C GLU A 32 8.72 16.45 -3.28
N ARG A 33 9.63 15.65 -2.72
CA ARG A 33 9.54 14.19 -2.71
C ARG A 33 9.06 13.70 -1.36
N TYR A 34 8.43 12.53 -1.35
CA TYR A 34 8.16 11.84 -0.10
C TYR A 34 9.46 11.52 0.64
N ASP A 35 9.48 11.82 1.94
CA ASP A 35 10.56 11.47 2.85
C ASP A 35 10.29 10.08 3.46
N ALA A 36 10.97 9.06 2.95
CA ALA A 36 10.77 7.67 3.35
C ALA A 36 11.23 7.35 4.79
N ASP A 37 12.02 8.24 5.39
CA ASP A 37 12.49 8.12 6.77
C ASP A 37 11.66 8.99 7.74
N GLY A 38 10.79 9.85 7.19
CA GLY A 38 9.91 10.72 7.95
C GLY A 38 8.68 9.98 8.51
N PRO A 39 8.06 10.50 9.60
CA PRO A 39 6.86 9.91 10.20
C PRO A 39 5.58 10.30 9.47
N SER A 40 5.66 10.88 8.27
CA SER A 40 4.61 11.71 7.71
C SER A 40 4.38 11.45 6.22
N TRP A 41 3.13 11.56 5.77
CA TRP A 41 2.76 11.34 4.38
C TRP A 41 1.82 12.46 3.85
N HIS A 42 1.80 12.66 2.54
CA HIS A 42 0.84 13.52 1.85
C HIS A 42 0.36 12.84 0.56
N PRO A 43 -0.94 12.92 0.19
CA PRO A 43 -1.46 12.26 -1.02
C PRO A 43 -0.75 12.69 -2.31
N ASP A 44 -0.23 13.92 -2.37
CA ASP A 44 0.46 14.41 -3.57
C ASP A 44 1.86 13.81 -3.75
N THR A 45 2.50 13.30 -2.68
CA THR A 45 3.90 12.84 -2.72
C THR A 45 4.06 11.36 -2.39
N PHE A 46 3.11 10.75 -1.67
CA PHE A 46 3.18 9.36 -1.22
C PHE A 46 2.32 8.43 -2.07
N HIS A 47 2.98 7.67 -2.96
CA HIS A 47 2.35 6.82 -3.98
C HIS A 47 2.87 5.37 -3.98
N PRO A 48 2.82 4.63 -2.86
CA PRO A 48 3.39 3.28 -2.78
C PRO A 48 2.68 2.25 -3.69
N SER A 49 1.44 2.50 -4.12
CA SER A 49 0.75 1.61 -5.07
C SER A 49 1.34 1.61 -6.48
N VAL A 50 2.18 2.61 -6.83
CA VAL A 50 2.76 2.76 -8.17
C VAL A 50 4.27 3.11 -8.19
N ASP A 51 4.85 3.54 -7.07
CA ASP A 51 6.27 3.89 -6.95
C ASP A 51 7.03 2.95 -6.01
N TRP A 52 7.98 2.21 -6.57
CA TRP A 52 8.81 1.25 -5.83
C TRP A 52 9.64 1.91 -4.72
N THR A 53 10.06 3.16 -4.90
CA THR A 53 10.87 3.87 -3.90
C THR A 53 10.08 4.15 -2.62
N HIS A 54 8.75 4.24 -2.73
CA HIS A 54 7.84 4.42 -1.61
C HIS A 54 7.43 3.07 -0.99
N ALA A 55 7.28 2.03 -1.81
CA ALA A 55 6.80 0.72 -1.36
C ALA A 55 7.88 -0.22 -0.81
N ALA A 56 9.13 -0.10 -1.30
CA ALA A 56 10.18 -1.11 -1.08
C ALA A 56 10.40 -1.44 0.39
N ARG A 57 10.37 -0.44 1.27
CA ARG A 57 10.52 -0.63 2.72
C ARG A 57 9.47 -1.59 3.28
N PHE A 58 8.20 -1.38 2.95
CA PHE A 58 7.11 -2.23 3.44
C PHE A 58 7.25 -3.69 2.96
N LEU A 59 7.78 -3.88 1.74
CA LEU A 59 8.00 -5.22 1.20
C LEU A 59 9.15 -5.94 1.90
N MET A 60 10.25 -5.23 2.17
CA MET A 60 11.42 -5.81 2.82
C MET A 60 11.13 -6.19 4.28
N ASP A 61 10.37 -5.35 4.98
CA ASP A 61 10.09 -5.55 6.40
C ASP A 61 9.09 -6.70 6.66
N ASP A 62 8.20 -7.01 5.70
CA ASP A 62 7.07 -7.93 5.91
C ASP A 62 6.92 -9.01 4.82
N TRP A 63 7.99 -9.29 4.05
CA TRP A 63 7.93 -10.12 2.83
C TRP A 63 7.14 -11.42 3.00
N TYR A 64 7.40 -12.20 4.06
CA TYR A 64 6.78 -13.51 4.25
C TYR A 64 5.26 -13.44 4.43
N ASN A 65 4.77 -12.49 5.23
CA ASN A 65 3.33 -12.33 5.44
C ASN A 65 2.64 -11.81 4.16
N LEU A 66 3.32 -10.94 3.41
CA LEU A 66 2.83 -10.44 2.12
C LEU A 66 2.75 -11.57 1.09
N GLU A 67 3.80 -12.37 0.97
CA GLU A 67 3.86 -13.52 0.07
C GLU A 67 2.77 -14.54 0.38
N ASP A 68 2.58 -14.89 1.66
CA ASP A 68 1.51 -15.78 2.09
C ASP A 68 0.12 -15.22 1.76
N CYS A 69 -0.09 -13.91 2.00
CA CYS A 69 -1.34 -13.24 1.68
C CYS A 69 -1.65 -13.27 0.18
N ILE A 70 -0.64 -12.98 -0.66
CA ILE A 70 -0.77 -13.03 -2.13
C ILE A 70 -1.00 -14.46 -2.62
N ALA A 71 -0.27 -15.43 -2.08
CA ALA A 71 -0.43 -16.84 -2.42
C ALA A 71 -1.82 -17.37 -2.03
N ASN A 72 -2.41 -16.88 -0.93
CA ASN A 72 -3.79 -17.22 -0.56
C ASN A 72 -4.81 -16.67 -1.56
N TRP A 73 -4.55 -15.51 -2.17
CA TRP A 73 -5.46 -14.92 -3.17
C TRP A 73 -5.33 -15.51 -4.56
N PHE A 74 -4.10 -15.83 -4.97
CA PHE A 74 -3.78 -16.19 -6.35
C PHE A 74 -3.25 -17.61 -6.55
N GLY A 75 -2.99 -18.34 -5.46
CA GLY A 75 -2.30 -19.63 -5.47
C GLY A 75 -0.77 -19.50 -5.45
N PRO A 76 -0.05 -20.63 -5.38
CA PRO A 76 1.42 -20.65 -5.25
C PRO A 76 2.15 -20.05 -6.45
N ASP A 77 1.55 -20.07 -7.65
CA ASP A 77 2.11 -19.49 -8.87
C ASP A 77 1.66 -18.04 -9.11
N TRP A 78 1.37 -17.29 -8.04
CA TRP A 78 0.81 -15.94 -8.09
C TRP A 78 1.60 -14.97 -8.98
N SER A 79 2.92 -15.14 -9.05
CA SER A 79 3.82 -14.31 -9.86
C SER A 79 3.58 -14.45 -11.37
N LEU A 80 2.90 -15.51 -11.81
CA LEU A 80 2.53 -15.76 -13.20
C LEU A 80 1.13 -15.24 -13.54
N VAL A 81 0.31 -14.88 -12.55
CA VAL A 81 -1.06 -14.42 -12.77
C VAL A 81 -1.06 -13.06 -13.51
N PRO A 82 -1.75 -12.93 -14.66
CA PRO A 82 -1.73 -11.70 -15.45
C PRO A 82 -2.14 -10.45 -14.68
N ALA A 83 -3.16 -10.56 -13.82
CA ALA A 83 -3.64 -9.47 -12.98
C ALA A 83 -2.58 -8.98 -11.97
N PHE A 84 -1.77 -9.90 -11.44
CA PHE A 84 -0.66 -9.54 -10.56
C PHE A 84 0.43 -8.82 -11.32
N LYS A 85 0.84 -9.36 -12.48
CA LYS A 85 1.92 -8.79 -13.31
C LYS A 85 1.60 -7.41 -13.86
N ALA A 86 0.33 -7.09 -14.08
CA ALA A 86 -0.10 -5.78 -14.55
C ALA A 86 0.15 -4.67 -13.52
N GLU A 87 -0.08 -4.96 -12.23
CA GLU A 87 -0.02 -3.97 -11.15
C GLU A 87 0.60 -4.57 -9.86
N PRO A 88 1.87 -5.02 -9.89
CA PRO A 88 2.45 -5.79 -8.79
C PRO A 88 2.49 -4.99 -7.49
N LEU A 89 2.84 -3.71 -7.54
CA LEU A 89 2.88 -2.82 -6.37
C LEU A 89 1.50 -2.66 -5.73
N ALA A 90 0.45 -2.47 -6.53
CA ALA A 90 -0.90 -2.37 -6.00
C ALA A 90 -1.29 -3.66 -5.26
N TRP A 91 -0.96 -4.83 -5.79
CA TRP A 91 -1.22 -6.11 -5.11
C TRP A 91 -0.44 -6.28 -3.82
N PHE A 92 0.85 -5.94 -3.81
CA PHE A 92 1.62 -5.95 -2.58
C PHE A 92 1.08 -4.98 -1.53
N MET A 93 0.67 -3.77 -1.94
CA MET A 93 0.10 -2.80 -1.01
C MET A 93 -1.28 -3.24 -0.49
N ARG A 94 -2.10 -3.90 -1.32
CA ARG A 94 -3.35 -4.53 -0.85
C ARG A 94 -3.06 -5.61 0.20
N ALA A 95 -2.06 -6.45 -0.05
CA ALA A 95 -1.61 -7.48 0.89
C ALA A 95 -1.13 -6.85 2.20
N PHE A 96 -0.31 -5.79 2.13
CA PHE A 96 0.16 -5.07 3.30
C PHE A 96 -0.97 -4.50 4.15
N VAL A 97 -2.00 -3.93 3.52
CA VAL A 97 -3.20 -3.48 4.24
C VAL A 97 -3.94 -4.66 4.86
N ALA A 98 -4.06 -5.78 4.14
CA ALA A 98 -4.75 -6.98 4.63
C ALA A 98 -4.02 -7.67 5.79
N THR A 99 -2.69 -7.66 5.83
CA THR A 99 -1.92 -8.23 6.96
C THR A 99 -2.13 -7.42 8.24
N HIS A 100 -2.40 -6.12 8.13
CA HIS A 100 -2.60 -5.23 9.29
C HIS A 100 -4.05 -5.14 9.75
N PHE A 101 -5.02 -5.19 8.83
CA PHE A 101 -6.44 -4.92 9.14
C PHE A 101 -7.41 -6.04 8.73
N GLY A 102 -6.91 -7.11 8.12
CA GLY A 102 -7.73 -8.15 7.51
C GLY A 102 -8.30 -7.73 6.15
N GLU A 103 -9.08 -8.63 5.55
CA GLU A 103 -9.57 -8.44 4.18
C GLU A 103 -10.81 -7.55 4.08
N VAL A 104 -11.57 -7.41 5.16
CA VAL A 104 -12.80 -6.62 5.20
C VAL A 104 -12.53 -5.30 5.91
N LEU A 105 -12.51 -4.22 5.15
CA LEU A 105 -12.23 -2.86 5.60
C LEU A 105 -13.51 -2.03 5.66
N GLU A 106 -13.45 -0.90 6.35
CA GLU A 106 -14.51 0.12 6.30
C GLU A 106 -14.68 0.68 4.88
N ASP A 107 -15.91 1.07 4.53
CA ASP A 107 -16.22 1.63 3.21
C ASP A 107 -15.79 3.09 3.04
N SER A 108 -15.44 3.78 4.12
CA SER A 108 -14.81 5.10 4.09
C SER A 108 -13.29 5.01 3.82
N ALA A 109 -12.70 6.14 3.40
CA ALA A 109 -11.26 6.31 3.52
C ALA A 109 -10.88 6.27 5.01
N PRO A 110 -9.67 5.78 5.35
CA PRO A 110 -9.24 5.74 6.74
C PRO A 110 -9.18 7.15 7.31
N ALA A 111 -9.73 7.34 8.52
CA ALA A 111 -9.43 8.53 9.31
C ALA A 111 -7.93 8.47 9.65
N LEU A 112 -7.19 9.50 9.21
CA LEU A 112 -5.74 9.66 9.32
C LEU A 112 -5.43 10.97 10.04
#